data_AF-A0A520HW12-F1
#
_entry.id   AF-A0A520HW12-F1
#
_cell.length_a   1.000
_cell.length_b   1.000
_cell.length_c   1.000
_cell.angle_alpha   90.00
_cell.angle_beta   90.00
_cell.angle_gamma   90.00
#
_symmetry.space_group_name_H-M   'P 1'
#
loop_
_entity.id
_entity.type
_entity.pdbx_description
1 polymer ?
#
loop_
_entity_poly.entity_id
_entity_poly.type
_entity_poly.pdbx_seq_one_letter_code
_entity_poly.pdbx_strand_id
1 'polypeptide(L)'
;ALSSKRNSNPPAASILGALWAAPIVPIKSPTGEYYSMPTFQRAQVGNPVAALERADRTSINKGYRVTGNVFAEFKFLQNFTFKSTFYTDLSFNGARGYNPLAPRYINLGEGTVPTDTTRDNSVRTGVFQNQANFRTFQQDHVLNFDKTINSDHRLGVTAGFTTLYRDNQSLSGNRTDTSLIIPNQQQYYYLGISGANNPGTYGGGGDVESFMSYFGRVTYAYQNKYLLNATFRRDGNSKYASNQRWNNYGGVGVGWVVSEEGFFNDVKFLDYLKVRASYGTVGNGLGIGSFTYANVIPSGVGIFGPNIYPSVAPSYDPDPNLKAEVVKGTDVGLELRTLSNRLNFELTFYQRKTENILTGISRPGTTRTFFTNAGTIENRGIELALGFADKIGQDFTYRISANGSYNKNEVVSIGRDINFQLVGNGGVNLTTTGQSIGYFYGYKQVGIYQTTADLDKMPHFRNSLPGDIAYEDVNGDGIL
;
A
#
# COMPACT_ATOMS: atom_id res chain seq x y z
N ALA A 1 19.79 16.02 -12.33
CA ALA A 1 19.11 16.12 -11.02
C ALA A 1 17.87 16.98 -11.18
N LEU A 2 16.68 16.41 -10.98
CA LEU A 2 15.42 17.16 -10.99
C LEU A 2 15.08 17.50 -9.54
N SER A 3 15.05 18.79 -9.20
CA SER A 3 14.63 19.26 -7.87
C SER A 3 13.19 19.75 -7.96
N SER A 4 12.26 19.05 -7.29
CA SER A 4 10.86 19.47 -7.20
C SER A 4 10.53 19.96 -5.78
N LYS A 5 9.97 21.16 -5.66
CA LYS A 5 9.42 21.71 -4.41
C LYS A 5 7.90 21.53 -4.44
N ARG A 6 7.35 20.76 -3.49
CA ARG A 6 5.90 20.55 -3.36
C ARG A 6 5.42 21.20 -2.06
N ASN A 7 4.50 22.16 -2.16
CA ASN A 7 3.79 22.71 -1.00
C ASN A 7 2.44 21.98 -0.90
N SER A 8 2.18 21.26 0.19
CA SER A 8 0.88 20.65 0.46
C SER A 8 0.41 21.02 1.88
N ASN A 9 -0.76 21.65 1.96
CA ASN A 9 -1.54 21.78 3.21
C ASN A 9 -2.65 20.73 3.15
N PRO A 10 -2.51 19.55 3.78
CA PRO A 10 -3.63 18.62 3.89
C PRO A 10 -4.77 19.26 4.70
N PRO A 11 -6.04 19.01 4.35
CA PRO A 11 -7.18 19.54 5.10
C PRO A 11 -7.30 18.85 6.46
N ALA A 12 -7.52 19.63 7.52
CA ALA A 12 -7.79 19.10 8.86
C ALA A 12 -9.27 18.73 9.11
N ALA A 13 -10.16 19.02 8.14
CA ALA A 13 -11.58 18.73 8.23
C ALA A 13 -11.94 17.42 7.51
N SER A 14 -12.80 16.61 8.14
CA SER A 14 -13.32 15.36 7.58
C SER A 14 -14.51 15.62 6.66
N ILE A 15 -14.49 15.05 5.46
CA ILE A 15 -15.65 15.07 4.53
C ILE A 15 -16.86 14.36 5.16
N LEU A 16 -16.64 13.27 5.88
CA LEU A 16 -17.72 12.58 6.61
C LEU A 16 -18.31 13.47 7.71
N GLY A 17 -17.46 14.19 8.43
CA GLY A 17 -17.92 15.17 9.41
C GLY A 17 -18.77 16.28 8.79
N ALA A 18 -18.41 16.74 7.59
CA ALA A 18 -19.19 17.73 6.84
C ALA A 18 -20.52 17.16 6.30
N LEU A 19 -20.55 15.90 5.86
CA LEU A 19 -21.77 15.20 5.42
C LEU A 19 -22.74 14.96 6.58
N TRP A 20 -22.21 14.63 7.75
CA TRP A 20 -23.05 14.43 8.93
C TRP A 20 -23.57 15.74 9.49
N ALA A 21 -22.76 16.82 9.47
CA ALA A 21 -23.14 18.12 10.03
C ALA A 21 -24.53 18.58 9.57
N ALA A 22 -25.41 18.85 10.54
CA ALA A 22 -26.78 19.26 10.25
C ALA A 22 -26.79 20.57 9.41
N PRO A 23 -27.49 20.61 8.25
CA PRO A 23 -27.45 21.75 7.32
C PRO A 23 -28.29 22.94 7.80
N ILE A 24 -28.72 22.94 9.06
CA ILE A 24 -29.53 23.98 9.70
C ILE A 24 -28.69 24.96 10.53
N VAL A 25 -27.39 24.69 10.69
CA VAL A 25 -26.49 25.47 11.53
C VAL A 25 -25.67 26.44 10.68
N PRO A 26 -25.75 27.76 10.92
CA PRO A 26 -24.84 28.72 10.31
C PRO A 26 -23.39 28.39 10.67
N ILE A 27 -22.43 28.72 9.80
CA ILE A 27 -21.04 28.31 10.01
C ILE A 27 -20.35 29.14 11.11
N LYS A 28 -20.55 30.47 11.09
CA LYS A 28 -19.83 31.45 11.91
C LYS A 28 -20.73 32.64 12.24
N SER A 29 -20.56 33.23 13.41
CA SER A 29 -21.23 34.48 13.80
C SER A 29 -20.58 35.68 13.08
N PRO A 30 -21.27 36.82 12.99
CA PRO A 30 -20.68 38.07 12.49
C PRO A 30 -19.44 38.53 13.29
N THR A 31 -19.36 38.17 14.57
CA THR A 31 -18.24 38.48 15.48
C THR A 31 -17.10 37.46 15.42
N GLY A 32 -17.26 36.39 14.64
CA GLY A 32 -16.20 35.45 14.29
C GLY A 32 -16.12 34.17 15.13
N GLU A 33 -17.03 33.95 16.08
CA GLU A 33 -17.19 32.65 16.75
C GLU A 33 -17.84 31.62 15.82
N TYR A 34 -17.48 30.34 15.97
CA TYR A 34 -18.10 29.27 15.19
C TYR A 34 -19.35 28.76 15.90
N TYR A 35 -20.35 28.29 15.15
CA TYR A 35 -21.44 27.54 15.78
C TYR A 35 -21.05 26.09 15.95
N SER A 36 -21.36 25.53 17.12
CA SER A 36 -21.33 24.08 17.32
C SER A 36 -22.57 23.44 16.68
N MET A 37 -22.53 22.13 16.44
CA MET A 37 -23.73 21.40 15.99
C MET A 37 -24.84 21.46 17.07
N PRO A 38 -26.12 21.23 16.69
CA PRO A 38 -27.24 21.24 17.63
C PRO A 38 -27.07 20.17 18.71
N THR A 39 -27.78 20.30 19.84
CA THR A 39 -27.67 19.39 21.01
C THR A 39 -27.75 17.90 20.66
N PHE A 40 -28.60 17.51 19.69
CA PHE A 40 -28.75 16.12 19.26
C PHE A 40 -27.55 15.55 18.49
N GLN A 41 -26.58 16.38 18.09
CA GLN A 41 -25.43 15.98 17.28
C GLN A 41 -24.07 16.46 17.80
N ARG A 42 -24.04 17.50 18.63
CA ARG A 42 -22.82 18.21 19.10
C ARG A 42 -21.74 17.30 19.67
N ALA A 43 -22.13 16.22 20.35
CA ALA A 43 -21.19 15.29 20.96
C ALA A 43 -20.37 14.48 19.94
N GLN A 44 -20.88 14.32 18.71
CA GLN A 44 -20.31 13.43 17.70
C GLN A 44 -19.81 14.18 16.45
N VAL A 45 -20.35 15.37 16.18
CA VAL A 45 -20.02 16.15 14.99
C VAL A 45 -19.65 17.57 15.38
N GLY A 46 -18.42 17.97 15.01
CA GLY A 46 -17.93 19.33 15.17
C GLY A 46 -18.16 20.18 13.93
N ASN A 47 -17.94 21.49 14.06
CA ASN A 47 -17.98 22.40 12.92
C ASN A 47 -16.79 22.14 11.97
N PRO A 48 -17.03 21.69 10.72
CA PRO A 48 -15.94 21.33 9.81
C PRO A 48 -15.10 22.54 9.39
N VAL A 49 -15.70 23.74 9.29
CA VAL A 49 -14.98 24.97 8.92
C VAL A 49 -14.09 25.45 10.07
N ALA A 50 -14.55 25.30 11.32
CA ALA A 50 -13.71 25.61 12.48
C ALA A 50 -12.43 24.77 12.51
N ALA A 51 -12.52 23.46 12.20
CA ALA A 51 -11.36 22.59 12.09
C ALA A 51 -10.43 22.99 10.94
N LEU A 52 -11.01 23.35 9.78
CA LEU A 52 -10.26 23.80 8.61
C LEU A 52 -9.50 25.10 8.88
N GLU A 53 -10.21 26.15 9.32
CA GLU A 53 -9.62 27.47 9.61
C GLU A 53 -8.60 27.37 10.75
N ARG A 54 -8.83 26.52 11.75
CA ARG A 54 -7.89 26.28 12.83
C ARG A 54 -6.56 25.68 12.33
N ALA A 55 -6.58 24.83 11.32
CA ALA A 55 -5.35 24.24 10.77
C ALA A 55 -4.77 25.03 9.60
N ASP A 56 -5.41 26.14 9.19
CA ASP A 56 -4.96 26.87 8.02
C ASP A 56 -3.59 27.52 8.26
N ARG A 57 -2.65 27.22 7.36
CA ARG A 57 -1.27 27.75 7.35
C ARG A 57 -0.49 27.57 8.65
N THR A 58 -0.87 26.63 9.51
CA THR A 58 -0.17 26.37 10.78
C THR A 58 1.03 25.46 10.66
N SER A 59 1.31 24.91 9.47
CA SER A 59 2.46 24.04 9.21
C SER A 59 3.21 24.46 7.96
N ILE A 60 4.52 24.29 8.01
CA ILE A 60 5.45 24.52 6.90
C ILE A 60 6.20 23.22 6.68
N ASN A 61 5.94 22.57 5.55
CA ASN A 61 6.63 21.37 5.12
C ASN A 61 7.60 21.75 3.98
N LYS A 62 8.86 21.36 4.10
CA LYS A 62 9.88 21.54 3.06
C LYS A 62 10.58 20.22 2.82
N GLY A 63 10.56 19.74 1.59
CA GLY A 63 11.29 18.56 1.17
C GLY A 63 12.28 18.89 0.07
N TYR A 64 13.45 18.27 0.13
CA TYR A 64 14.42 18.24 -0.96
C TYR A 64 14.60 16.79 -1.38
N ARG A 65 14.65 16.53 -2.68
CA ARG A 65 14.96 15.20 -3.21
C ARG A 65 16.03 15.30 -4.29
N VAL A 66 17.04 14.45 -4.19
CA VAL A 66 18.12 14.32 -5.16
C VAL A 66 18.09 12.89 -5.67
N THR A 67 17.75 12.73 -6.94
CA THR A 67 17.85 11.45 -7.64
C THR A 67 18.86 11.55 -8.78
N GLY A 68 19.60 10.48 -9.00
CA GLY A 68 20.55 10.40 -10.09
C GLY A 68 21.26 9.06 -10.16
N ASN A 69 21.94 8.86 -11.28
CA ASN A 69 22.80 7.70 -11.48
C ASN A 69 24.02 8.08 -12.33
N VAL A 70 25.10 7.34 -12.15
CA VAL A 70 26.31 7.41 -12.97
C VAL A 70 26.65 6.00 -13.43
N PHE A 71 27.10 5.84 -14.67
CA PHE A 71 27.46 4.52 -15.20
C PHE A 71 28.72 4.58 -16.05
N ALA A 72 29.38 3.43 -16.15
CA ALA A 72 30.43 3.15 -17.10
C ALA A 72 30.07 1.88 -17.88
N GLU A 73 30.26 1.92 -19.21
CA GLU A 73 30.00 0.81 -20.11
C GLU A 73 31.27 0.50 -20.91
N PHE A 74 31.66 -0.77 -20.92
CA PHE A 74 32.89 -1.26 -21.55
C PHE A 74 32.56 -2.42 -22.48
N LYS A 75 32.87 -2.25 -23.77
CA LYS A 75 32.81 -3.30 -24.78
C LYS A 75 34.23 -3.83 -25.01
N PHE A 76 34.55 -4.97 -24.43
CA PHE A 76 35.93 -5.49 -24.39
C PHE A 76 36.16 -6.68 -25.35
N LEU A 77 35.10 -7.27 -25.88
CA LEU A 77 35.10 -8.26 -26.96
C LEU A 77 33.89 -8.00 -27.86
N GLN A 78 33.90 -8.50 -29.09
CA GLN A 78 32.89 -8.20 -30.12
C GLN A 78 31.44 -8.38 -29.64
N ASN A 79 31.20 -9.39 -28.80
CA ASN A 79 29.87 -9.76 -28.34
C ASN A 79 29.65 -9.49 -26.85
N PHE A 80 30.60 -8.88 -26.14
CA PHE A 80 30.51 -8.68 -24.68
C PHE A 80 30.41 -7.20 -24.32
N THR A 81 29.44 -6.88 -23.47
CA THR A 81 29.27 -5.54 -22.89
C THR A 81 29.19 -5.66 -21.38
N PHE A 82 30.13 -5.04 -20.66
CA PHE A 82 30.06 -4.88 -19.22
C PHE A 82 29.55 -3.48 -18.89
N LYS A 83 28.53 -3.37 -18.03
CA LYS A 83 27.97 -2.11 -17.56
C LYS A 83 27.91 -2.08 -16.05
N SER A 84 28.46 -1.03 -15.47
CA SER A 84 28.43 -0.76 -14.03
C SER A 84 27.69 0.54 -13.79
N THR A 85 26.62 0.53 -12.98
CA THR A 85 25.82 1.71 -12.68
C THR A 85 25.66 1.89 -11.18
N PHE A 86 25.85 3.13 -10.70
CA PHE A 86 25.56 3.55 -9.33
C PHE A 86 24.37 4.50 -9.34
N TYR A 87 23.40 4.29 -8.45
CA TYR A 87 22.18 5.07 -8.31
C TYR A 87 22.09 5.65 -6.90
N THR A 88 21.47 6.82 -6.80
CA THR A 88 21.11 7.43 -5.51
C THR A 88 19.73 8.06 -5.57
N ASP A 89 19.03 7.96 -4.44
CA ASP A 89 17.79 8.68 -4.15
C ASP A 89 17.83 9.15 -2.70
N LEU A 90 18.02 10.45 -2.52
CA LEU A 90 18.15 11.09 -1.23
C LEU A 90 16.98 12.04 -1.04
N SER A 91 16.22 11.89 0.04
CA SER A 91 15.15 12.80 0.42
C SER A 91 15.39 13.35 1.81
N PHE A 92 15.28 14.66 1.96
CA PHE A 92 15.44 15.40 3.20
C PHE A 92 14.18 16.23 3.43
N ASN A 93 13.37 15.81 4.40
CA ASN A 93 12.08 16.41 4.69
C ASN A 93 12.13 17.07 6.07
N GLY A 94 11.73 18.33 6.13
CA GLY A 94 11.55 19.07 7.36
C GLY A 94 10.12 19.57 7.46
N ALA A 95 9.52 19.40 8.63
CA ALA A 95 8.25 20.03 8.96
C ALA A 95 8.43 20.89 10.19
N ARG A 96 7.74 22.02 10.24
CA ARG A 96 7.58 22.78 11.46
C ARG A 96 6.23 23.46 11.48
N GLY A 97 5.66 23.61 12.64
CA GLY A 97 4.34 24.20 12.73
C GLY A 97 3.99 24.65 14.13
N TYR A 98 2.75 25.10 14.22
CA TYR A 98 2.14 25.73 15.36
C TYR A 98 0.81 25.03 15.67
N ASN A 99 0.55 24.86 16.95
CA ASN A 99 -0.70 24.36 17.48
C ASN A 99 -1.49 25.56 17.99
N PRO A 100 -2.60 25.94 17.32
CA PRO A 100 -3.43 27.05 17.76
C PRO A 100 -4.28 26.73 18.98
N LEU A 101 -4.61 27.82 19.67
CA LEU A 101 -5.67 27.87 20.67
C LEU A 101 -6.97 27.25 20.16
N ALA A 102 -7.78 26.72 21.09
CA ALA A 102 -9.14 26.30 20.76
C ALA A 102 -9.99 27.51 20.31
N PRO A 103 -10.78 27.35 19.24
CA PRO A 103 -11.73 28.38 18.83
C PRO A 103 -12.86 28.51 19.86
N ARG A 104 -13.60 29.62 19.79
CA ARG A 104 -14.81 29.83 20.57
C ARG A 104 -16.00 29.26 19.80
N TYR A 105 -16.87 28.56 20.50
CA TYR A 105 -18.09 27.98 19.94
C TYR A 105 -19.33 28.59 20.57
N ILE A 106 -20.28 29.00 19.74
CA ILE A 106 -21.66 29.25 20.15
C ILE A 106 -22.38 27.91 20.18
N ASN A 107 -22.87 27.56 21.35
CA ASN A 107 -23.67 26.39 21.60
C ASN A 107 -25.12 26.65 21.17
N LEU A 108 -25.69 25.71 20.40
CA LEU A 108 -27.07 25.77 19.92
C LEU A 108 -27.95 24.77 20.66
N GLY A 109 -28.99 25.28 21.34
CA GLY A 109 -30.05 24.51 21.97
C GLY A 109 -31.10 24.01 20.97
N GLU A 110 -32.26 23.63 21.49
CA GLU A 110 -33.42 23.27 20.67
C GLU A 110 -33.85 24.44 19.76
N GLY A 111 -34.31 24.13 18.54
CA GLY A 111 -34.68 25.15 17.55
C GLY A 111 -33.51 26.00 17.04
N THR A 112 -32.26 25.56 17.21
CA THR A 112 -31.04 26.29 16.81
C THR A 112 -30.85 27.63 17.53
N VAL A 113 -31.43 27.78 18.72
CA VAL A 113 -31.28 28.99 19.53
C VAL A 113 -29.92 28.98 20.25
N PRO A 114 -29.11 30.05 20.18
CA PRO A 114 -27.88 30.18 20.95
C PRO A 114 -28.12 30.08 22.46
N THR A 115 -27.36 29.24 23.16
CA THR A 115 -27.46 29.04 24.62
C THR A 115 -26.31 29.72 25.36
N ASP A 116 -25.08 29.48 24.91
CA ASP A 116 -23.86 29.92 25.58
C ASP A 116 -22.68 29.92 24.60
N THR A 117 -21.61 30.63 24.97
CA THR A 117 -20.36 30.65 24.18
C THR A 117 -19.25 30.02 25.00
N THR A 118 -18.70 28.93 24.51
CA THR A 118 -17.67 28.15 25.22
C THR A 118 -16.34 28.15 24.47
N ARG A 119 -15.27 27.85 25.22
CA ARG A 119 -13.94 27.63 24.69
C ARG A 119 -13.24 26.61 25.59
N ASP A 120 -12.53 25.68 24.98
CA ASP A 120 -11.67 24.76 25.73
C ASP A 120 -10.44 25.51 26.26
N ASN A 121 -10.49 25.82 27.56
CA ASN A 121 -9.43 26.51 28.28
C ASN A 121 -8.28 25.58 28.68
N SER A 122 -8.32 24.29 28.34
CA SER A 122 -7.18 23.38 28.52
C SER A 122 -6.17 23.47 27.36
N VAL A 123 -6.64 23.83 26.16
CA VAL A 123 -5.80 23.95 24.96
C VAL A 123 -4.90 25.18 25.06
N ARG A 124 -3.59 24.98 24.92
CA ARG A 124 -2.56 26.02 24.86
C ARG A 124 -1.97 26.09 23.46
N THR A 125 -1.31 27.21 23.15
CA THR A 125 -0.50 27.29 21.94
C THR A 125 0.71 26.40 22.05
N GLY A 126 1.18 25.85 20.94
CA GLY A 126 2.42 25.08 20.92
C GLY A 126 3.10 25.15 19.57
N VAL A 127 4.25 24.50 19.47
CA VAL A 127 5.04 24.36 18.25
C VAL A 127 5.53 22.94 18.11
N PHE A 128 5.78 22.53 16.87
CA PHE A 128 6.43 21.27 16.58
C PHE A 128 7.51 21.45 15.51
N GLN A 129 8.51 20.58 15.53
CA GLN A 129 9.52 20.45 14.49
C GLN A 129 9.81 18.97 14.24
N ASN A 130 9.83 18.58 12.97
CA ASN A 130 10.16 17.23 12.53
C ASN A 130 11.24 17.30 11.44
N GLN A 131 12.09 16.29 11.42
CA GLN A 131 13.02 16.01 10.34
C GLN A 131 12.90 14.53 9.96
N ALA A 132 12.92 14.23 8.67
CA ALA A 132 12.91 12.87 8.14
C ALA A 132 13.83 12.78 6.92
N ASN A 133 14.83 11.91 7.00
CA ASN A 133 15.81 11.70 5.95
C ASN A 133 15.68 10.27 5.41
N PHE A 134 15.59 10.14 4.10
CA PHE A 134 15.55 8.85 3.40
C PHE A 134 16.72 8.80 2.43
N ARG A 135 17.50 7.72 2.47
CA ARG A 135 18.68 7.56 1.64
C ARG A 135 18.65 6.18 1.01
N THR A 136 18.66 6.14 -0.31
CA THR A 136 18.79 4.91 -1.08
C THR A 136 20.04 4.98 -1.94
N PHE A 137 20.84 3.93 -1.90
CA PHE A 137 21.97 3.71 -2.80
C PHE A 137 21.82 2.35 -3.45
N GLN A 138 21.99 2.27 -4.77
CA GLN A 138 21.97 1.01 -5.50
C GLN A 138 23.15 0.92 -6.44
N GLN A 139 23.68 -0.29 -6.63
CA GLN A 139 24.75 -0.56 -7.58
C GLN A 139 24.38 -1.78 -8.41
N ASP A 140 24.50 -1.66 -9.73
CA ASP A 140 24.23 -2.75 -10.67
C ASP A 140 25.48 -2.99 -11.51
N HIS A 141 25.96 -4.24 -11.53
CA HIS A 141 27.09 -4.66 -12.34
C HIS A 141 26.64 -5.81 -13.23
N VAL A 142 26.62 -5.57 -14.54
CA VAL A 142 25.97 -6.44 -15.52
C VAL A 142 26.92 -6.75 -16.66
N LEU A 143 27.12 -8.04 -16.93
CA LEU A 143 27.79 -8.55 -18.11
C LEU A 143 26.73 -9.09 -19.07
N ASN A 144 26.75 -8.59 -20.31
CA ASN A 144 25.91 -9.07 -21.40
C ASN A 144 26.76 -9.71 -22.48
N PHE A 145 26.24 -10.79 -23.05
CA PHE A 145 26.74 -11.46 -24.23
C PHE A 145 25.63 -11.62 -25.26
N ASP A 146 25.83 -11.10 -26.46
CA ASP A 146 24.85 -11.18 -27.55
C ASP A 146 25.54 -11.72 -28.82
N LYS A 147 25.03 -12.83 -29.36
CA LYS A 147 25.61 -13.48 -30.54
C LYS A 147 24.53 -14.01 -31.48
N THR A 148 24.72 -13.73 -32.77
CA THR A 148 23.98 -14.37 -33.86
C THR A 148 24.83 -15.47 -34.48
N ILE A 149 24.30 -16.68 -34.63
CA ILE A 149 24.97 -17.85 -35.23
C ILE A 149 24.18 -18.23 -36.49
N ASN A 150 24.88 -18.28 -37.64
CA ASN A 150 24.33 -18.71 -38.93
C ASN A 150 23.00 -18.03 -39.31
N SER A 151 22.85 -16.74 -39.02
CA SER A 151 21.62 -15.91 -39.16
C SER A 151 20.35 -16.37 -38.42
N ASP A 152 20.25 -17.65 -38.08
CA ASP A 152 19.04 -18.29 -37.58
C ASP A 152 18.97 -18.30 -36.06
N HIS A 153 20.10 -18.33 -35.38
CA HIS A 153 20.15 -18.44 -33.92
C HIS A 153 20.58 -17.10 -33.33
N ARG A 154 19.77 -16.55 -32.42
CA ARG A 154 20.17 -15.39 -31.60
C ARG A 154 20.22 -15.83 -30.15
N LEU A 155 21.40 -15.73 -29.55
CA LEU A 155 21.65 -16.05 -28.16
C LEU A 155 22.03 -14.76 -27.41
N GLY A 156 21.27 -14.47 -26.36
CA GLY A 156 21.57 -13.43 -25.38
C GLY A 156 21.79 -14.07 -24.01
N VAL A 157 22.86 -13.70 -23.33
CA VAL A 157 23.17 -14.13 -21.96
C VAL A 157 23.50 -12.90 -21.13
N THR A 158 22.82 -12.73 -20.01
CA THR A 158 23.11 -11.70 -19.02
C THR A 158 23.48 -12.36 -17.70
N ALA A 159 24.52 -11.87 -17.05
CA ALA A 159 24.87 -12.22 -15.69
C ALA A 159 25.26 -10.96 -14.92
N GLY A 160 24.91 -10.88 -13.64
CA GLY A 160 25.24 -9.71 -12.86
C GLY A 160 24.91 -9.84 -11.40
N PHE A 161 25.24 -8.78 -10.66
CA PHE A 161 24.78 -8.62 -9.29
C PHE A 161 24.31 -7.19 -9.06
N THR A 162 23.44 -7.04 -8.06
CA THR A 162 22.98 -5.73 -7.60
C THR A 162 22.98 -5.67 -6.08
N THR A 163 23.27 -4.49 -5.54
CA THR A 163 23.14 -4.18 -4.13
C THR A 163 22.21 -2.99 -3.96
N LEU A 164 21.42 -3.01 -2.88
CA LEU A 164 20.52 -1.91 -2.54
C LEU A 164 20.67 -1.64 -1.04
N TYR A 165 20.95 -0.41 -0.67
CA TYR A 165 20.99 0.06 0.70
C TYR A 165 19.91 1.13 0.88
N ARG A 166 19.08 0.98 1.91
CA ARG A 166 18.05 1.94 2.32
C ARG A 166 18.24 2.29 3.78
N ASP A 167 18.22 3.58 4.06
CA ASP A 167 18.26 4.15 5.41
C ASP A 167 17.16 5.19 5.52
N ASN A 168 16.39 5.12 6.59
CA ASN A 168 15.41 6.13 6.97
C ASN A 168 15.70 6.54 8.40
N GLN A 169 15.69 7.84 8.66
CA GLN A 169 15.84 8.40 9.99
C GLN A 169 14.82 9.51 10.19
N SER A 170 14.25 9.58 11.39
CA SER A 170 13.36 10.66 11.78
C SER A 170 13.68 11.19 13.16
N LEU A 171 13.40 12.47 13.35
CA LEU A 171 13.46 13.18 14.62
C LEU A 171 12.22 14.06 14.71
N SER A 172 11.59 14.11 15.87
CA SER A 172 10.46 14.98 16.15
C SER A 172 10.59 15.61 17.52
N GLY A 173 9.99 16.78 17.66
CA GLY A 173 9.84 17.45 18.94
C GLY A 173 8.63 18.37 18.91
N ASN A 174 8.02 18.56 20.07
CA ASN A 174 7.03 19.60 20.30
C ASN A 174 7.28 20.32 21.63
N ARG A 175 6.70 21.52 21.75
CA ARG A 175 6.58 22.25 23.00
C ARG A 175 5.24 22.94 23.06
N THR A 176 4.63 22.94 24.24
CA THR A 176 3.39 23.62 24.55
C THR A 176 3.68 24.76 25.52
N ASP A 177 3.12 25.92 25.25
CA ASP A 177 3.34 27.09 26.08
C ASP A 177 2.54 27.05 27.39
N THR A 178 3.08 27.67 28.45
CA THR A 178 2.51 27.74 29.80
C THR A 178 2.29 29.18 30.31
N SER A 179 2.91 30.20 29.71
CA SER A 179 2.95 31.58 30.23
C SER A 179 2.75 32.68 29.18
N LEU A 180 2.85 32.36 27.89
CA LEU A 180 2.73 33.22 26.73
C LEU A 180 1.77 32.61 25.70
N ILE A 181 1.18 33.45 24.85
CA ILE A 181 0.44 32.99 23.66
C ILE A 181 1.41 33.09 22.49
N ILE A 182 1.83 31.95 21.93
CA ILE A 182 2.69 31.93 20.75
C ILE A 182 1.87 32.48 19.57
N PRO A 183 2.31 33.57 18.91
CA PRO A 183 1.57 34.14 17.80
C PRO A 183 1.66 33.23 16.57
N ASN A 184 0.57 33.17 15.80
CA ASN A 184 0.47 32.38 14.57
C ASN A 184 1.26 33.05 13.42
N GLN A 185 2.58 33.13 13.55
CA GLN A 185 3.48 33.66 12.52
C GLN A 185 4.62 32.68 12.25
N GLN A 186 4.89 32.44 10.97
CA GLN A 186 5.80 31.39 10.49
C GLN A 186 7.24 31.50 11.01
N GLN A 187 7.69 32.70 11.42
CA GLN A 187 9.01 32.89 12.02
C GLN A 187 9.13 32.34 13.45
N TYR A 188 8.02 31.98 14.09
CA TYR A 188 8.00 31.49 15.48
C TYR A 188 7.75 29.99 15.60
N TYR A 189 7.60 29.27 14.48
CA TYR A 189 7.34 27.82 14.48
C TYR A 189 8.63 27.02 14.76
N TYR A 190 9.31 27.32 15.86
CA TYR A 190 10.54 26.68 16.27
C TYR A 190 10.48 26.34 17.74
N LEU A 191 11.00 25.19 18.13
CA LEU A 191 10.97 24.69 19.50
C LEU A 191 11.66 25.64 20.49
N GLY A 192 12.57 26.49 20.02
CA GLY A 192 13.26 27.49 20.86
C GLY A 192 12.42 28.71 21.25
N ILE A 193 11.20 28.87 20.72
CA ILE A 193 10.33 30.01 21.07
C ILE A 193 9.76 29.92 22.49
N SER A 194 9.66 28.71 23.03
CA SER A 194 9.12 28.43 24.35
C SER A 194 10.23 27.90 25.26
N GLY A 195 10.10 28.12 26.58
CA GLY A 195 11.12 27.76 27.55
C GLY A 195 11.48 26.27 27.48
N ALA A 196 12.75 25.92 27.71
CA ALA A 196 13.20 24.52 27.64
C ALA A 196 12.48 23.60 28.64
N ASN A 197 12.01 24.16 29.76
CA ASN A 197 11.28 23.46 30.83
C ASN A 197 9.75 23.39 30.58
N ASN A 198 9.25 23.99 29.50
CA ASN A 198 7.83 23.90 29.17
C ASN A 198 7.47 22.49 28.71
N PRO A 199 6.22 22.04 28.93
CA PRO A 199 5.77 20.71 28.54
C PRO A 199 6.02 20.43 27.06
N GLY A 200 6.54 19.25 26.76
CA GLY A 200 6.82 18.83 25.41
C GLY A 200 7.27 17.38 25.36
N THR A 201 7.29 16.84 24.15
CA THR A 201 7.77 15.50 23.86
C THR A 201 8.82 15.57 22.77
N TYR A 202 9.79 14.66 22.83
CA TYR A 202 10.72 14.41 21.74
C TYR A 202 10.59 12.95 21.32
N GLY A 203 10.95 12.68 20.07
CA GLY A 203 10.94 11.34 19.52
C GLY A 203 11.88 11.26 18.35
N GLY A 204 12.14 10.04 17.90
CA GLY A 204 12.97 9.78 16.76
C GLY A 204 13.16 8.29 16.58
N GLY A 205 13.62 7.91 15.41
CA GLY A 205 13.84 6.53 15.08
C GLY A 205 14.48 6.40 13.72
N GLY A 206 14.64 5.16 13.29
CA GLY A 206 15.13 4.87 11.97
C GLY A 206 14.99 3.41 11.62
N ASP A 207 15.26 3.12 10.35
CA ASP A 207 15.23 1.77 9.80
C ASP A 207 16.31 1.65 8.74
N VAL A 208 17.00 0.51 8.70
CA VAL A 208 18.05 0.23 7.72
C VAL A 208 17.79 -1.13 7.09
N GLU A 209 17.85 -1.17 5.76
CA GLU A 209 17.65 -2.36 4.96
C GLU A 209 18.71 -2.46 3.87
N SER A 210 19.34 -3.62 3.76
CA SER A 210 20.29 -3.96 2.71
C SER A 210 19.84 -5.20 1.94
N PHE A 211 19.95 -5.12 0.61
CA PHE A 211 19.81 -6.24 -0.31
C PHE A 211 21.09 -6.50 -1.08
N MET A 212 21.33 -7.76 -1.38
CA MET A 212 22.33 -8.20 -2.34
C MET A 212 21.74 -9.31 -3.19
N SER A 213 21.92 -9.21 -4.49
CA SER A 213 21.29 -10.15 -5.42
C SER A 213 22.24 -10.54 -6.52
N TYR A 214 22.28 -11.82 -6.85
CA TYR A 214 22.95 -12.34 -8.04
C TYR A 214 21.90 -12.78 -9.03
N PHE A 215 22.07 -12.47 -10.32
CA PHE A 215 21.08 -12.82 -11.32
C PHE A 215 21.73 -13.24 -12.64
N GLY A 216 20.99 -14.08 -13.36
CA GLY A 216 21.32 -14.53 -14.70
C GLY A 216 20.06 -14.61 -15.57
N ARG A 217 20.24 -14.38 -16.86
CA ARG A 217 19.19 -14.51 -17.87
C ARG A 217 19.78 -15.11 -19.14
N VAL A 218 19.05 -16.03 -19.75
CA VAL A 218 19.33 -16.56 -21.09
C VAL A 218 18.12 -16.31 -21.96
N THR A 219 18.34 -15.69 -23.10
CA THR A 219 17.35 -15.54 -24.16
C THR A 219 17.84 -16.22 -25.42
N TYR A 220 16.97 -16.97 -26.06
CA TYR A 220 17.29 -17.66 -27.30
C TYR A 220 16.14 -17.53 -28.29
N ALA A 221 16.47 -17.22 -29.54
CA ALA A 221 15.52 -17.20 -30.64
C ALA A 221 16.06 -18.03 -31.79
N TYR A 222 15.28 -19.00 -32.26
CA TYR A 222 15.56 -19.77 -33.48
C TYR A 222 14.62 -19.32 -34.60
N GLN A 223 15.19 -18.82 -35.70
CA GLN A 223 14.52 -18.29 -36.89
C GLN A 223 13.44 -17.23 -36.59
N ASN A 224 13.53 -16.56 -35.44
CA ASN A 224 12.47 -15.68 -34.88
C ASN A 224 11.13 -16.39 -34.60
N LYS A 225 11.08 -17.72 -34.69
CA LYS A 225 9.89 -18.56 -34.48
C LYS A 225 9.77 -19.03 -33.05
N TYR A 226 10.84 -19.67 -32.57
CA TYR A 226 10.86 -20.32 -31.26
C TYR A 226 11.70 -19.48 -30.32
N LEU A 227 11.04 -18.96 -29.29
CA LEU A 227 11.59 -18.02 -28.34
C LEU A 227 11.67 -18.70 -26.99
N LEU A 228 12.82 -18.61 -26.34
CA LEU A 228 13.05 -19.07 -24.97
C LEU A 228 13.60 -17.90 -24.15
N ASN A 229 13.12 -17.76 -22.93
CA ASN A 229 13.64 -16.83 -21.94
C ASN A 229 13.69 -17.54 -20.60
N ALA A 230 14.88 -17.74 -20.05
CA ALA A 230 15.08 -18.32 -18.73
C ALA A 230 15.79 -17.31 -17.84
N THR A 231 15.31 -17.19 -16.60
CA THR A 231 15.88 -16.29 -15.59
C THR A 231 16.12 -17.05 -14.29
N PHE A 232 17.18 -16.67 -13.60
CA PHE A 232 17.47 -17.14 -12.26
C PHE A 232 18.03 -15.98 -11.44
N ARG A 233 17.66 -15.94 -10.16
CA ARG A 233 18.10 -14.91 -9.23
C ARG A 233 18.21 -15.47 -7.82
N ARG A 234 19.26 -15.07 -7.10
CA ARG A 234 19.45 -15.38 -5.68
C ARG A 234 19.52 -14.07 -4.92
N ASP A 235 18.54 -13.84 -4.06
CA ASP A 235 18.33 -12.59 -3.34
C ASP A 235 18.57 -12.74 -1.83
N GLY A 236 19.44 -11.89 -1.31
CA GLY A 236 19.74 -11.72 0.11
C GLY A 236 19.07 -10.46 0.64
N ASN A 237 18.32 -10.54 1.74
CA ASN A 237 17.78 -9.36 2.45
C ASN A 237 18.15 -9.41 3.94
N SER A 238 18.74 -8.31 4.44
CA SER A 238 19.10 -8.09 5.84
C SER A 238 17.96 -8.20 6.87
N LYS A 239 16.69 -8.09 6.44
CA LYS A 239 15.51 -8.22 7.31
C LYS A 239 15.32 -9.61 7.87
N TYR A 240 15.81 -10.64 7.19
CA TYR A 240 15.68 -12.02 7.64
C TYR A 240 16.89 -12.47 8.45
N ALA A 241 16.66 -13.44 9.33
CA ALA A 241 17.71 -14.12 10.07
C ALA A 241 18.76 -14.71 9.12
N SER A 242 19.99 -14.90 9.61
CA SER A 242 21.14 -15.33 8.78
C SER A 242 20.88 -16.62 7.98
N ASN A 243 20.11 -17.54 8.56
CA ASN A 243 19.70 -18.82 7.94
C ASN A 243 18.59 -18.67 6.86
N GLN A 244 17.77 -17.61 6.90
CA GLN A 244 16.68 -17.35 5.94
C GLN A 244 16.96 -16.18 4.98
N ARG A 245 18.17 -15.59 5.09
CA ARG A 245 18.58 -14.38 4.38
C ARG A 245 18.50 -14.52 2.86
N TRP A 246 18.87 -15.67 2.33
CA TRP A 246 19.04 -15.92 0.91
C TRP A 246 17.94 -16.81 0.34
N ASN A 247 17.26 -16.33 -0.69
CA ASN A 247 16.19 -17.04 -1.37
C ASN A 247 16.45 -17.10 -2.87
N ASN A 248 16.04 -18.18 -3.53
CA ASN A 248 16.22 -18.37 -4.96
C ASN A 248 14.88 -18.19 -5.68
N TYR A 249 14.94 -17.48 -6.80
CA TYR A 249 13.82 -17.20 -7.68
C TYR A 249 14.25 -17.46 -9.12
N GLY A 250 13.28 -17.70 -9.99
CA GLY A 250 13.55 -17.94 -11.39
C GLY A 250 12.29 -18.18 -12.16
N GLY A 251 12.42 -18.18 -13.47
CA GLY A 251 11.31 -18.44 -14.37
C GLY A 251 11.78 -18.86 -15.74
N VAL A 252 10.87 -19.46 -16.48
CA VAL A 252 11.05 -19.85 -17.87
C VAL A 252 9.82 -19.42 -18.65
N GLY A 253 10.05 -18.82 -19.81
CA GLY A 253 9.03 -18.45 -20.77
C GLY A 253 9.39 -18.99 -22.14
N VAL A 254 8.39 -19.49 -22.84
CA VAL A 254 8.48 -19.93 -24.23
C VAL A 254 7.48 -19.16 -25.08
N GLY A 255 7.87 -18.87 -26.31
CA GLY A 255 7.01 -18.23 -27.29
C GLY A 255 7.17 -18.90 -28.65
N TRP A 256 6.06 -19.07 -29.35
CA TRP A 256 6.02 -19.59 -30.70
C TRP A 256 5.29 -18.59 -31.59
N VAL A 257 6.02 -18.01 -32.53
CA VAL A 257 5.48 -17.13 -33.56
C VAL A 257 4.98 -17.99 -34.71
N VAL A 258 3.74 -18.47 -34.58
CA VAL A 258 3.09 -19.38 -35.53
C VAL A 258 3.03 -18.76 -36.93
N SER A 259 2.88 -17.44 -37.02
CA SER A 259 2.78 -16.74 -38.32
C SER A 259 4.07 -16.77 -39.17
N GLU A 260 5.19 -17.19 -38.59
CA GLU A 260 6.45 -17.37 -39.31
C GLU A 260 6.60 -18.81 -39.86
N GLU A 261 5.65 -19.70 -39.58
CA GLU A 261 5.67 -21.07 -40.09
C GLU A 261 5.28 -21.16 -41.56
N GLY A 262 5.90 -22.10 -42.29
CA GLY A 262 5.66 -22.27 -43.73
C GLY A 262 4.20 -22.58 -44.05
N PHE A 263 3.50 -23.31 -43.18
CA PHE A 263 2.07 -23.63 -43.33
C PHE A 263 1.16 -22.42 -43.08
N PHE A 264 1.65 -21.38 -42.40
CA PHE A 264 0.84 -20.20 -42.11
C PHE A 264 0.75 -19.25 -43.31
N ASN A 265 1.60 -19.44 -44.33
CA ASN A 265 1.60 -18.65 -45.56
C ASN A 265 0.23 -18.64 -46.29
N ASP A 266 -0.56 -19.69 -46.11
CA ASP A 266 -1.90 -19.81 -46.71
C ASP A 266 -2.99 -19.11 -45.89
N VAL A 267 -2.70 -18.68 -44.66
CA VAL A 267 -3.64 -18.00 -43.76
C VAL A 267 -3.64 -16.49 -44.05
N LYS A 268 -4.50 -16.05 -44.97
CA LYS A 268 -4.55 -14.63 -45.40
C LYS A 268 -5.31 -13.70 -44.46
N PHE A 269 -6.13 -14.22 -43.56
CA PHE A 269 -6.94 -13.41 -42.65
C PHE A 269 -6.18 -12.98 -41.37
N LEU A 270 -4.98 -13.51 -41.11
CA LEU A 270 -4.15 -13.15 -39.96
C LEU A 270 -2.80 -12.63 -40.42
N ASP A 271 -2.39 -11.48 -39.90
CA ASP A 271 -1.06 -10.89 -40.17
C ASP A 271 0.00 -11.37 -39.17
N TYR A 272 -0.44 -11.76 -37.96
CA TYR A 272 0.45 -12.22 -36.91
C TYR A 272 -0.28 -13.14 -35.95
N LEU A 273 0.39 -14.21 -35.54
CA LEU A 273 -0.07 -15.11 -34.51
C LEU A 273 1.12 -15.56 -33.66
N LYS A 274 1.02 -15.35 -32.36
CA LYS A 274 1.99 -15.86 -31.38
C LYS A 274 1.29 -16.47 -30.19
N VAL A 275 1.75 -17.64 -29.78
CA VAL A 275 1.36 -18.29 -28.53
C VAL A 275 2.53 -18.19 -27.57
N ARG A 276 2.26 -17.88 -26.30
CA ARG A 276 3.29 -17.80 -25.26
C ARG A 276 2.83 -18.51 -23.99
N ALA A 277 3.78 -19.06 -23.27
CA ALA A 277 3.56 -19.59 -21.94
C ALA A 277 4.77 -19.26 -21.05
N SER A 278 4.53 -18.97 -19.78
CA SER A 278 5.60 -18.75 -18.82
C SER A 278 5.23 -19.23 -17.43
N TYR A 279 6.24 -19.71 -16.71
CA TYR A 279 6.16 -20.04 -15.29
C TYR A 279 7.32 -19.37 -14.57
N GLY A 280 7.07 -18.79 -13.40
CA GLY A 280 8.13 -18.18 -12.62
C GLY A 280 7.77 -17.96 -11.16
N THR A 281 8.80 -17.62 -10.40
CA THR A 281 8.71 -17.33 -8.98
C THR A 281 9.34 -15.98 -8.70
N VAL A 282 8.72 -15.19 -7.82
CA VAL A 282 9.26 -13.91 -7.34
C VAL A 282 9.06 -13.81 -5.83
N GLY A 283 10.03 -13.20 -5.15
CA GLY A 283 9.97 -12.95 -3.72
C GLY A 283 9.32 -11.62 -3.38
N ASN A 284 8.56 -11.59 -2.28
CA ASN A 284 8.11 -10.35 -1.65
C ASN A 284 8.55 -10.33 -0.18
N GLY A 285 9.19 -9.24 0.23
CA GLY A 285 9.59 -9.00 1.62
C GLY A 285 9.01 -7.73 2.22
N LEU A 286 7.99 -7.16 1.59
CA LEU A 286 7.24 -6.03 2.13
C LEU A 286 6.31 -6.49 3.26
N GLY A 287 5.93 -5.57 4.16
CA GLY A 287 4.98 -5.84 5.25
C GLY A 287 5.61 -6.13 6.62
N ILE A 288 6.93 -6.26 6.70
CA ILE A 288 7.68 -6.35 7.97
C ILE A 288 8.71 -5.23 8.09
N GLY A 289 8.85 -4.67 9.30
CA GLY A 289 9.93 -3.72 9.63
C GLY A 289 11.30 -4.40 9.62
N SER A 290 12.38 -3.62 9.60
CA SER A 290 13.72 -4.22 9.72
C SER A 290 13.98 -4.71 11.14
N PHE A 291 14.94 -5.63 11.26
CA PHE A 291 15.36 -6.24 12.52
C PHE A 291 14.26 -6.98 13.29
N THR A 292 13.18 -7.45 12.65
CA THR A 292 12.07 -8.22 13.27
C THR A 292 12.47 -9.56 13.91
N TYR A 293 13.76 -9.90 13.90
CA TYR A 293 14.34 -11.04 14.58
C TYR A 293 15.03 -10.68 15.91
N ALA A 294 15.20 -9.39 16.23
CA ALA A 294 15.81 -8.91 17.47
C ALA A 294 15.55 -7.41 17.69
N ASN A 295 14.51 -7.05 18.45
CA ASN A 295 14.30 -5.67 18.88
C ASN A 295 13.71 -5.64 20.31
N VAL A 296 14.23 -4.75 21.13
CA VAL A 296 13.81 -4.51 22.51
C VAL A 296 13.30 -3.08 22.65
N ILE A 297 12.20 -2.92 23.38
CA ILE A 297 11.62 -1.62 23.67
C ILE A 297 11.63 -1.39 25.18
N PRO A 298 11.66 -0.12 25.62
CA PRO A 298 11.32 0.22 27.00
C PRO A 298 9.94 -0.35 27.34
N SER A 299 9.87 -1.19 28.37
CA SER A 299 8.66 -1.94 28.75
C SER A 299 8.00 -1.39 30.01
N GLY A 300 8.38 -0.18 30.41
CA GLY A 300 7.97 0.44 31.67
C GLY A 300 9.13 0.48 32.67
N VAL A 301 8.79 0.48 33.95
CA VAL A 301 9.76 0.62 35.04
C VAL A 301 9.61 -0.51 36.05
N GLY A 302 10.73 -1.08 36.48
CA GLY A 302 10.78 -1.94 37.65
C GLY A 302 11.02 -1.08 38.89
N ILE A 303 10.14 -1.19 39.89
CA ILE A 303 10.30 -0.48 41.17
C ILE A 303 10.89 -1.48 42.17
N PHE A 304 12.10 -1.22 42.65
CA PHE A 304 12.76 -2.01 43.69
C PHE A 304 13.04 -1.12 44.90
N GLY A 305 12.17 -1.21 45.91
CA GLY A 305 12.20 -0.30 47.06
C GLY A 305 11.93 1.16 46.62
N PRO A 306 12.77 2.15 47.01
CA PRO A 306 12.62 3.53 46.58
C PRO A 306 13.13 3.81 45.16
N ASN A 307 13.75 2.84 44.50
CA ASN A 307 14.43 3.04 43.22
C ASN A 307 13.56 2.61 42.03
N ILE A 308 13.54 3.45 41.00
CA ILE A 308 12.84 3.21 39.74
C ILE A 308 13.88 2.88 38.66
N TYR A 309 13.83 1.66 38.13
CA TYR A 309 14.73 1.20 37.06
C TYR A 309 13.97 1.10 35.74
N PRO A 310 14.50 1.63 34.64
CA PRO A 310 13.92 1.38 33.32
C PRO A 310 14.03 -0.12 32.99
N SER A 311 12.91 -0.72 32.61
CA SER A 311 12.86 -2.10 32.12
C SER A 311 12.85 -2.13 30.59
N VAL A 312 13.42 -3.18 30.01
CA VAL A 312 13.31 -3.48 28.58
C VAL A 312 12.61 -4.81 28.39
N ALA A 313 11.78 -4.91 27.34
CA ALA A 313 11.18 -6.17 26.93
C ALA A 313 11.27 -6.31 25.40
N PRO A 314 11.16 -7.54 24.87
CA PRO A 314 11.02 -7.74 23.43
C PRO A 314 9.81 -6.98 22.89
N SER A 315 9.99 -6.27 21.77
CA SER A 315 8.90 -5.52 21.13
C SER A 315 7.86 -6.41 20.47
N TYR A 316 8.24 -7.63 20.14
CA TYR A 316 7.43 -8.67 19.49
C TYR A 316 8.07 -10.03 19.79
N ASP A 317 7.37 -11.12 19.46
CA ASP A 317 7.94 -12.47 19.50
C ASP A 317 8.63 -12.77 18.14
N PRO A 318 9.94 -13.05 18.10
CA PRO A 318 10.65 -13.29 16.84
C PRO A 318 10.38 -14.70 16.28
N ASP A 319 10.17 -14.81 14.97
CA ASP A 319 10.22 -16.10 14.24
C ASP A 319 11.60 -16.24 13.56
N PRO A 320 12.50 -17.11 14.04
CA PRO A 320 13.79 -17.35 13.40
C PRO A 320 13.67 -18.01 12.02
N ASN A 321 12.49 -18.49 11.65
CA ASN A 321 12.18 -19.08 10.34
C ASN A 321 11.42 -18.12 9.42
N LEU A 322 11.29 -16.85 9.79
CA LEU A 322 10.69 -15.82 8.95
C LEU A 322 11.47 -15.69 7.65
N LYS A 323 10.76 -15.80 6.52
CA LYS A 323 11.31 -15.76 5.17
C LYS A 323 10.42 -14.94 4.25
N ALA A 324 10.90 -14.66 3.04
CA ALA A 324 10.11 -13.94 2.04
C ALA A 324 8.86 -14.72 1.63
N GLU A 325 7.79 -13.97 1.31
CA GLU A 325 6.66 -14.52 0.57
C GLU A 325 7.13 -14.92 -0.83
N VAL A 326 6.54 -15.97 -1.38
CA VAL A 326 6.89 -16.45 -2.73
C VAL A 326 5.63 -16.43 -3.58
N VAL A 327 5.64 -15.62 -4.63
CA VAL A 327 4.59 -15.61 -5.65
C VAL A 327 5.03 -16.52 -6.78
N LYS A 328 4.27 -17.59 -7.01
CA LYS A 328 4.41 -18.50 -8.15
C LYS A 328 3.39 -18.13 -9.20
N GLY A 329 3.84 -17.76 -10.39
CA GLY A 329 2.99 -17.31 -11.49
C GLY A 329 3.08 -18.24 -12.70
N THR A 330 1.95 -18.55 -13.30
CA THR A 330 1.83 -19.17 -14.63
C THR A 330 0.99 -18.27 -15.50
N ASP A 331 1.48 -17.95 -16.70
CA ASP A 331 0.75 -17.17 -17.70
C ASP A 331 0.73 -17.95 -19.02
N VAL A 332 -0.42 -18.01 -19.68
CA VAL A 332 -0.59 -18.54 -21.05
C VAL A 332 -1.28 -17.46 -21.87
N GLY A 333 -0.63 -17.04 -22.96
CA GLY A 333 -1.04 -15.90 -23.75
C GLY A 333 -1.16 -16.21 -25.24
N LEU A 334 -2.11 -15.52 -25.87
CA LEU A 334 -2.34 -15.50 -27.31
C LEU A 334 -2.25 -14.05 -27.79
N GLU A 335 -1.41 -13.79 -28.78
CA GLU A 335 -1.27 -12.49 -29.44
C GLU A 335 -1.63 -12.65 -30.91
N LEU A 336 -2.53 -11.81 -31.40
CA LEU A 336 -3.05 -11.86 -32.77
C LEU A 336 -3.11 -10.47 -33.38
N ARG A 337 -2.74 -10.36 -34.66
CA ARG A 337 -2.99 -9.16 -35.48
C ARG A 337 -3.67 -9.55 -36.78
N THR A 338 -4.64 -8.75 -37.20
CA THR A 338 -5.43 -8.95 -38.43
C THR A 338 -5.78 -7.60 -39.06
N LEU A 339 -6.39 -7.64 -40.24
CA LEU A 339 -6.78 -6.49 -41.04
C LEU A 339 -5.59 -5.60 -41.41
N SER A 340 -4.49 -6.19 -41.88
CA SER A 340 -3.25 -5.49 -42.19
C SER A 340 -2.68 -4.76 -40.97
N ASN A 341 -2.64 -5.47 -39.83
CA ASN A 341 -2.20 -5.00 -38.52
C ASN A 341 -3.06 -3.88 -37.90
N ARG A 342 -4.26 -3.64 -38.43
CA ARG A 342 -5.16 -2.61 -37.90
C ARG A 342 -5.86 -3.05 -36.63
N LEU A 343 -6.18 -4.33 -36.50
CA LEU A 343 -6.78 -4.92 -35.29
C LEU A 343 -5.72 -5.74 -34.56
N ASN A 344 -5.46 -5.42 -33.30
CA ASN A 344 -4.65 -6.24 -32.40
C ASN A 344 -5.51 -6.80 -31.25
N PHE A 345 -5.25 -8.06 -30.92
CA PHE A 345 -5.93 -8.82 -29.89
C PHE A 345 -4.87 -9.51 -29.03
N GLU A 346 -4.97 -9.36 -27.71
CA GLU A 346 -4.15 -10.08 -26.75
C GLU A 346 -5.05 -10.68 -25.67
N LEU A 347 -4.92 -11.98 -25.45
CA LEU A 347 -5.63 -12.72 -24.41
C LEU A 347 -4.61 -13.44 -23.53
N THR A 348 -4.69 -13.24 -22.22
CA THR A 348 -3.83 -13.91 -21.25
C THR A 348 -4.68 -14.61 -20.19
N PHE A 349 -4.42 -15.88 -19.97
CA PHE A 349 -4.87 -16.62 -18.80
C PHE A 349 -3.74 -16.65 -17.79
N TYR A 350 -4.02 -16.31 -16.54
CA TYR A 350 -3.00 -16.34 -15.49
C TYR A 350 -3.47 -17.06 -14.24
N GLN A 351 -2.51 -17.62 -13.51
CA GLN A 351 -2.67 -18.10 -12.16
C GLN A 351 -1.46 -17.67 -11.33
N ARG A 352 -1.70 -16.98 -10.22
CA ARG A 352 -0.69 -16.52 -9.28
C ARG A 352 -1.01 -17.01 -7.88
N LYS A 353 -0.12 -17.84 -7.34
CA LYS A 353 -0.22 -18.38 -5.98
C LYS A 353 0.85 -17.74 -5.11
N THR A 354 0.43 -16.99 -4.10
CA THR A 354 1.32 -16.39 -3.10
C THR A 354 1.36 -17.30 -1.88
N GLU A 355 2.52 -17.90 -1.65
CA GLU A 355 2.78 -18.78 -0.51
C GLU A 355 3.62 -18.06 0.54
N ASN A 356 3.54 -18.54 1.78
CA ASN A 356 4.30 -17.99 2.90
C ASN A 356 3.99 -16.51 3.16
N ILE A 357 2.72 -16.11 3.12
CA ILE A 357 2.32 -14.70 3.36
C ILE A 357 2.82 -14.23 4.72
N LEU A 358 3.52 -13.10 4.74
CA LEU A 358 4.07 -12.44 5.91
C LEU A 358 2.95 -11.71 6.64
N THR A 359 2.73 -12.08 7.90
CA THR A 359 1.68 -11.47 8.72
C THR A 359 2.04 -11.47 10.20
N GLY A 360 1.45 -10.55 10.94
CA GLY A 360 1.50 -10.51 12.39
C GLY A 360 0.27 -11.21 12.98
N ILE A 361 0.49 -12.24 13.79
CA ILE A 361 -0.59 -12.91 14.53
C ILE A 361 -0.42 -12.68 16.03
N SER A 362 -1.54 -12.64 16.76
CA SER A 362 -1.52 -12.70 18.23
C SER A 362 -1.58 -14.16 18.67
N ARG A 363 -0.71 -14.57 19.60
CA ARG A 363 -0.72 -15.94 20.15
C ARG A 363 -1.49 -15.97 21.47
N PRO A 364 -2.18 -17.09 21.81
CA PRO A 364 -2.81 -17.22 23.11
C PRO A 364 -1.82 -16.97 24.26
N GLY A 365 -2.24 -16.21 25.28
CA GLY A 365 -1.40 -15.93 26.46
C GLY A 365 -0.36 -14.83 26.29
N THR A 366 -0.33 -14.12 25.16
CA THR A 366 0.56 -12.96 24.94
C THR A 366 -0.17 -11.85 24.19
N THR A 367 0.17 -10.60 24.52
CA THR A 367 -0.26 -9.40 23.78
C THR A 367 0.76 -8.98 22.72
N ARG A 368 1.92 -9.66 22.65
CA ARG A 368 2.96 -9.38 21.66
C ARG A 368 2.59 -10.01 20.32
N THR A 369 2.75 -9.22 19.26
CA THR A 369 2.62 -9.71 17.88
C THR A 369 3.74 -10.72 17.58
N PHE A 370 3.38 -11.81 16.92
CA PHE A 370 4.32 -12.80 16.36
C PHE A 370 4.30 -12.66 14.84
N PHE A 371 5.38 -12.13 14.28
CA PHE A 371 5.53 -12.00 12.82
C PHE A 371 5.98 -13.34 12.24
N THR A 372 5.20 -13.91 11.34
CA THR A 372 5.43 -15.24 10.77
C THR A 372 4.89 -15.33 9.35
N ASN A 373 5.28 -16.38 8.62
CA ASN A 373 4.64 -16.77 7.37
C ASN A 373 3.42 -17.66 7.67
N ALA A 374 2.20 -17.14 7.46
CA ALA A 374 0.96 -17.80 7.91
C ALA A 374 -0.23 -17.59 6.95
N GLY A 375 -0.01 -17.80 5.65
CA GLY A 375 -1.11 -17.82 4.68
C GLY A 375 -0.69 -18.20 3.27
N THR A 376 -1.67 -18.64 2.50
CA THR A 376 -1.57 -18.86 1.06
C THR A 376 -2.80 -18.28 0.37
N ILE A 377 -2.60 -17.48 -0.67
CA ILE A 377 -3.69 -16.96 -1.52
C ILE A 377 -3.42 -17.30 -2.97
N GLU A 378 -4.50 -17.47 -3.73
CA GLU A 378 -4.47 -17.66 -5.17
C GLU A 378 -5.29 -16.55 -5.85
N ASN A 379 -4.74 -16.03 -6.95
CA ASN A 379 -5.44 -15.16 -7.88
C ASN A 379 -5.35 -15.81 -9.25
N ARG A 380 -6.49 -16.01 -9.92
CA ARG A 380 -6.54 -16.57 -11.27
C ARG A 380 -7.52 -15.79 -12.11
N GLY A 381 -7.21 -15.62 -13.38
CA GLY A 381 -7.98 -14.69 -14.18
C GLY A 381 -7.66 -14.72 -15.66
N ILE A 382 -8.38 -13.84 -16.35
CA ILE A 382 -8.25 -13.61 -17.77
C ILE A 382 -8.04 -12.11 -17.97
N GLU A 383 -7.12 -11.74 -18.84
CA GLU A 383 -6.88 -10.38 -19.30
C GLU A 383 -7.05 -10.33 -20.81
N LEU A 384 -7.83 -9.37 -21.29
CA LEU A 384 -8.09 -9.12 -22.69
C LEU A 384 -7.67 -7.69 -23.03
N ALA A 385 -6.91 -7.52 -24.11
CA ALA A 385 -6.66 -6.23 -24.72
C ALA A 385 -7.03 -6.27 -26.21
N LEU A 386 -7.75 -5.25 -26.63
CA LEU A 386 -8.18 -5.01 -28.00
C LEU A 386 -7.73 -3.62 -28.41
N GLY A 387 -7.22 -3.49 -29.61
CA GLY A 387 -6.94 -2.19 -30.19
C GLY A 387 -7.18 -2.18 -31.68
N PHE A 388 -7.66 -1.06 -32.16
CA PHE A 388 -7.95 -0.83 -33.55
C PHE A 388 -7.37 0.51 -33.96
N ALA A 389 -6.54 0.51 -35.00
CA ALA A 389 -5.95 1.72 -35.56
C ALA A 389 -6.29 1.81 -37.03
N ASP A 390 -6.77 2.96 -37.47
CA ASP A 390 -7.16 3.18 -38.86
C ASP A 390 -7.18 4.68 -39.20
N LYS A 391 -7.44 5.01 -40.46
CA LYS A 391 -7.57 6.37 -40.97
C LYS A 391 -8.85 6.54 -41.78
N ILE A 392 -9.48 7.71 -41.67
CA ILE A 392 -10.56 8.17 -42.52
C ILE A 392 -9.99 9.25 -43.43
N GLY A 393 -9.88 8.96 -44.73
CA GLY A 393 -9.21 9.86 -45.68
C GLY A 393 -7.70 9.97 -45.44
N GLN A 394 -7.12 11.13 -45.75
CA GLN A 394 -5.69 11.43 -45.50
C GLN A 394 -5.46 12.14 -44.17
N ASP A 395 -6.49 12.83 -43.66
CA ASP A 395 -6.30 13.83 -42.60
C ASP A 395 -6.69 13.33 -41.21
N PHE A 396 -7.45 12.25 -41.12
CA PHE A 396 -7.95 11.75 -39.84
C PHE A 396 -7.44 10.35 -39.56
N THR A 397 -6.56 10.21 -38.56
CA THR A 397 -6.14 8.91 -38.02
C THR A 397 -6.75 8.73 -36.65
N TYR A 398 -7.29 7.55 -36.37
CA TYR A 398 -7.87 7.22 -35.08
C TYR A 398 -7.32 5.90 -34.55
N ARG A 399 -7.28 5.82 -33.22
CA ARG A 399 -6.92 4.62 -32.49
C ARG A 399 -7.91 4.43 -31.36
N ILE A 400 -8.57 3.28 -31.36
CA ILE A 400 -9.48 2.85 -30.31
C ILE A 400 -8.78 1.72 -29.56
N SER A 401 -8.84 1.72 -28.24
CA SER A 401 -8.29 0.63 -27.44
C SER A 401 -9.22 0.34 -26.29
N ALA A 402 -9.48 -0.93 -26.06
CA ALA A 402 -10.29 -1.45 -24.96
C ALA A 402 -9.50 -2.54 -24.26
N ASN A 403 -9.61 -2.60 -22.94
CA ASN A 403 -9.08 -3.72 -22.17
C ASN A 403 -10.13 -4.13 -21.13
N GLY A 404 -10.05 -5.38 -20.72
CA GLY A 404 -10.91 -5.94 -19.69
C GLY A 404 -10.15 -7.04 -18.96
N SER A 405 -10.44 -7.19 -17.67
CA SER A 405 -9.87 -8.26 -16.87
C SER A 405 -10.92 -8.84 -15.93
N TYR A 406 -10.76 -10.13 -15.64
CA TYR A 406 -11.51 -10.83 -14.62
C TYR A 406 -10.52 -11.54 -13.70
N ASN A 407 -10.64 -11.33 -12.40
CA ASN A 407 -9.81 -11.97 -11.38
C ASN A 407 -10.70 -12.63 -10.34
N LYS A 408 -10.43 -13.91 -10.06
CA LYS A 408 -10.97 -14.63 -8.91
C LYS A 408 -9.88 -14.79 -7.87
N ASN A 409 -10.11 -14.22 -6.69
CA ASN A 409 -9.26 -14.39 -5.52
C ASN A 409 -9.79 -15.52 -4.63
N GLU A 410 -8.88 -16.28 -4.03
CA GLU A 410 -9.22 -17.35 -3.09
C GLU A 410 -8.13 -17.45 -2.02
N VAL A 411 -8.54 -17.50 -0.75
CA VAL A 411 -7.65 -17.83 0.36
C VAL A 411 -7.53 -19.34 0.46
N VAL A 412 -6.38 -19.87 0.10
CA VAL A 412 -6.10 -21.31 0.08
C VAL A 412 -5.87 -21.85 1.48
N SER A 413 -5.24 -21.07 2.36
CA SER A 413 -5.00 -21.44 3.75
C SER A 413 -4.72 -20.23 4.63
N ILE A 414 -5.17 -20.25 5.88
CA ILE A 414 -4.83 -19.27 6.93
C ILE A 414 -4.27 -20.02 8.13
N GLY A 415 -3.15 -19.52 8.67
CA GLY A 415 -2.39 -20.23 9.69
C GLY A 415 -1.69 -21.47 9.12
N ARG A 416 -0.53 -21.84 9.66
CA ARG A 416 0.17 -23.06 9.20
C ARG A 416 -0.69 -24.30 9.49
N ASP A 417 -1.03 -24.47 10.77
CA ASP A 417 -1.78 -25.64 11.27
C ASP A 417 -3.11 -25.26 11.96
N ILE A 418 -3.36 -23.96 12.13
CA ILE A 418 -4.52 -23.43 12.86
C ILE A 418 -5.34 -22.62 11.87
N ASN A 419 -6.43 -23.19 11.36
CA ASN A 419 -7.34 -22.52 10.44
C ASN A 419 -8.19 -21.51 11.24
N PHE A 420 -7.71 -20.28 11.34
CA PHE A 420 -8.42 -19.18 12.00
C PHE A 420 -9.05 -18.23 10.97
N GLN A 421 -10.03 -17.44 11.41
CA GLN A 421 -10.63 -16.38 10.61
C GLN A 421 -10.02 -15.02 10.98
N LEU A 422 -9.82 -14.16 9.98
CA LEU A 422 -9.51 -12.75 10.22
C LEU A 422 -10.78 -11.93 10.09
N VAL A 423 -11.02 -11.09 11.09
CA VAL A 423 -12.15 -10.15 11.13
C VAL A 423 -11.64 -8.76 10.76
N GLY A 424 -12.14 -8.23 9.65
CA GLY A 424 -11.89 -6.87 9.21
C GLY A 424 -13.08 -5.96 9.50
N ASN A 425 -12.82 -4.65 9.53
CA ASN A 425 -13.85 -3.60 9.59
C ASN A 425 -14.91 -3.83 10.70
N GLY A 426 -14.47 -4.24 11.89
CA GLY A 426 -15.36 -4.44 13.04
C GLY A 426 -16.34 -5.62 12.93
N GLY A 427 -16.15 -6.56 11.99
CA GLY A 427 -17.04 -7.71 11.81
C GLY A 427 -17.65 -7.83 10.42
N VAL A 428 -17.64 -6.75 9.65
CA VAL A 428 -18.36 -6.64 8.37
C VAL A 428 -17.66 -7.41 7.24
N ASN A 429 -16.36 -7.66 7.37
CA ASN A 429 -15.57 -8.38 6.39
C ASN A 429 -14.84 -9.53 7.08
N LEU A 430 -14.86 -10.70 6.46
CA LEU A 430 -14.13 -11.88 6.92
C LEU A 430 -13.07 -12.30 5.92
N THR A 431 -12.05 -12.98 6.40
CA THR A 431 -11.12 -13.73 5.57
C THR A 431 -11.00 -15.13 6.16
N THR A 432 -11.41 -16.11 5.37
CA THR A 432 -11.41 -17.54 5.74
C THR A 432 -10.94 -18.37 4.56
N THR A 433 -10.41 -19.55 4.87
CA THR A 433 -10.03 -20.54 3.84
C THR A 433 -11.23 -20.88 2.94
N GLY A 434 -11.00 -20.93 1.63
CA GLY A 434 -11.99 -21.23 0.58
C GLY A 434 -12.79 -20.03 0.07
N GLN A 435 -12.60 -18.83 0.63
CA GLN A 435 -13.31 -17.61 0.22
C GLN A 435 -12.34 -16.53 -0.29
N SER A 436 -12.88 -15.50 -0.94
CA SER A 436 -12.10 -14.31 -1.32
C SER A 436 -11.58 -13.59 -0.08
N ILE A 437 -10.40 -12.97 -0.18
CA ILE A 437 -9.87 -12.14 0.91
C ILE A 437 -10.82 -10.98 1.24
N GLY A 438 -11.11 -10.77 2.52
CA GLY A 438 -11.94 -9.67 3.00
C GLY A 438 -13.38 -9.67 2.45
N TYR A 439 -13.95 -10.84 2.14
CA TYR A 439 -15.33 -10.93 1.65
C TYR A 439 -16.32 -10.35 2.67
N PHE A 440 -17.38 -9.71 2.18
CA PHE A 440 -18.44 -9.20 3.04
C PHE A 440 -19.20 -10.36 3.68
N TYR A 441 -19.40 -10.26 4.99
CA TYR A 441 -20.15 -11.23 5.76
C TYR A 441 -21.15 -10.50 6.66
N GLY A 442 -22.39 -10.94 6.61
CA GLY A 442 -23.49 -10.33 7.36
C GLY A 442 -24.83 -10.89 6.90
N TYR A 443 -25.90 -10.35 7.46
CA TYR A 443 -27.26 -10.78 7.17
C TYR A 443 -27.67 -10.45 5.73
N LYS A 444 -28.43 -11.36 5.11
CA LYS A 444 -29.07 -11.13 3.81
C LYS A 444 -30.43 -10.48 4.01
N GLN A 445 -30.57 -9.22 3.62
CA GLN A 445 -31.85 -8.51 3.68
C GLN A 445 -32.83 -9.10 2.65
N VAL A 446 -34.03 -9.45 3.11
CA VAL A 446 -35.13 -9.98 2.27
C VAL A 446 -36.30 -9.01 2.14
N GLY A 447 -36.27 -7.89 2.87
CA GLY A 447 -37.29 -6.86 2.75
C GLY A 447 -37.35 -5.96 3.98
N ILE A 448 -38.56 -5.50 4.27
CA ILE A 448 -38.94 -4.70 5.43
C ILE A 448 -40.25 -5.31 5.95
N TYR A 449 -40.40 -5.45 7.26
CA TYR A 449 -41.69 -5.83 7.85
C TYR A 449 -42.67 -4.66 7.65
N GLN A 450 -43.72 -4.83 6.86
CA GLN A 450 -44.69 -3.75 6.58
C GLN A 450 -45.76 -3.68 7.67
N THR A 451 -46.10 -4.83 8.25
CA THR A 451 -47.17 -4.98 9.23
C THR A 451 -46.75 -5.91 10.36
N THR A 452 -47.48 -5.89 11.47
CA THR A 452 -47.27 -6.85 12.56
C THR A 452 -47.54 -8.30 12.11
N ALA A 453 -48.44 -8.51 11.14
CA ALA A 453 -48.72 -9.83 10.59
C ALA A 453 -47.54 -10.42 9.79
N ASP A 454 -46.60 -9.58 9.35
CA ASP A 454 -45.36 -10.05 8.72
C ASP A 454 -44.41 -10.65 9.76
N LEU A 455 -44.39 -10.11 10.99
CA LEU A 455 -43.60 -10.64 12.10
C LEU A 455 -44.07 -12.05 12.51
N ASP A 456 -45.36 -12.36 12.39
CA ASP A 456 -45.87 -13.71 12.68
C ASP A 456 -45.50 -14.76 11.62
N LYS A 457 -45.08 -14.32 10.42
CA LYS A 457 -44.85 -15.17 9.24
C LYS A 457 -43.39 -15.27 8.83
N MET A 458 -42.56 -14.37 9.33
CA MET A 458 -41.16 -14.25 8.95
C MET A 458 -40.28 -14.34 10.20
N PRO A 459 -39.12 -14.99 10.14
CA PRO A 459 -38.10 -14.91 11.18
C PRO A 459 -37.80 -13.45 11.51
N HIS A 460 -37.69 -13.12 12.80
CA HIS A 460 -37.48 -11.75 13.26
C HIS A 460 -36.71 -11.73 14.58
N PHE A 461 -35.96 -10.65 14.84
CA PHE A 461 -35.40 -10.43 16.16
C PHE A 461 -36.53 -10.14 17.15
N ARG A 462 -36.31 -10.45 18.44
CA ARG A 462 -37.33 -10.26 19.49
C ARG A 462 -37.87 -8.82 19.56
N ASN A 463 -37.08 -7.83 19.13
CA ASN A 463 -37.42 -6.41 19.16
C ASN A 463 -37.73 -5.83 17.77
N SER A 464 -37.93 -6.65 16.73
CA SER A 464 -38.32 -6.18 15.41
C SER A 464 -39.73 -5.56 15.41
N LEU A 465 -39.87 -4.45 14.68
CA LEU A 465 -41.11 -3.69 14.50
C LEU A 465 -41.43 -3.50 13.01
N PRO A 466 -42.69 -3.20 12.66
CA PRO A 466 -43.00 -2.71 11.33
C PRO A 466 -42.14 -1.48 10.97
N GLY A 467 -41.51 -1.53 9.79
CA GLY A 467 -40.50 -0.56 9.34
C GLY A 467 -39.06 -1.06 9.48
N ASP A 468 -38.80 -2.08 10.30
CA ASP A 468 -37.47 -2.67 10.44
C ASP A 468 -37.11 -3.56 9.25
N ILE A 469 -35.80 -3.71 9.03
CA ILE A 469 -35.25 -4.57 7.99
C ILE A 469 -35.52 -6.03 8.34
N ALA A 470 -36.04 -6.79 7.37
CA ALA A 470 -36.21 -8.23 7.48
C ALA A 470 -35.00 -8.98 6.92
N TYR A 471 -34.57 -10.03 7.59
CA TYR A 471 -33.41 -10.84 7.20
C TYR A 471 -33.79 -12.29 6.91
N GLU A 472 -33.03 -12.93 6.03
CA GLU A 472 -33.16 -14.35 5.72
C GLU A 472 -32.66 -15.21 6.89
N ASP A 473 -33.48 -16.16 7.34
CA ASP A 473 -33.04 -17.28 8.16
C ASP A 473 -32.38 -18.32 7.26
N VAL A 474 -31.05 -18.37 7.31
CA VAL A 474 -30.24 -19.19 6.40
C VAL A 474 -30.20 -20.66 6.83
N ASN A 475 -30.40 -20.96 8.12
CA ASN A 475 -30.37 -22.31 8.69
C ASN A 475 -31.75 -22.91 8.96
N GLY A 476 -32.83 -22.14 8.80
CA GLY A 476 -34.21 -22.62 8.86
C GLY A 476 -34.67 -23.03 10.25
N ASP A 477 -34.04 -22.52 11.31
CA ASP A 477 -34.41 -22.82 12.70
C ASP A 477 -35.45 -21.86 13.27
N GLY A 478 -35.85 -20.85 12.49
CA GLY A 478 -36.82 -19.82 12.86
C GLY A 478 -36.24 -18.73 13.76
N ILE A 479 -34.92 -18.68 13.95
CA ILE A 479 -34.21 -17.72 14.80
C ILE A 479 -33.23 -16.91 13.95
N LEU A 480 -33.15 -15.59 14.21
CA LEU A 480 -32.18 -14.68 13.58
C LEU A 480 -31.06 -14.27 14.54
#